data_AF-A0A8T3AZQ9-F1
#
_entry.id   AF-A0A8T3AZQ9-F1
#
_cell.length_a   1.000
_cell.length_b   1.000
_cell.length_c   1.000
_cell.angle_alpha   90.00
_cell.angle_beta   90.00
_cell.angle_gamma   90.00
#
_symmetry.space_group_name_H-M   'P 1'
#
loop_
_entity.id
_entity.type
_entity.pdbx_description
1 polymer ?
#
loop_
_entity_poly.entity_id
_entity_poly.type
_entity_poly.pdbx_seq_one_letter_code
_entity_poly.pdbx_strand_id
1 'polypeptide(L)'
;MIFIDLEKTYDKVPREVLWRVLEKKRVNNTYIQIIKDMYAGAITCVQTQGGLTKYFLYSVGLHQGSTLSPYLCALVMDVITRHLQENVPWYMLFADDIFLVDNTREGVEGKLELCMPTLESEDFRLSRSKIKYMECKFSSNRPSEGIVTLGDQVINKSTHFKYLGFIIQSDDEIYGDIISRIQIGWLK
;
A
#
# COMPACT_ATOMS: atom_id res chain seq x y z
N MET A 1 10.16 -10.69 6.35
CA MET A 1 9.67 -9.42 5.76
C MET A 1 8.46 -9.72 4.89
N ILE A 2 7.47 -8.84 4.85
CA ILE A 2 6.31 -8.97 3.96
C ILE A 2 6.01 -7.65 3.28
N PHE A 3 5.74 -7.74 1.99
CA PHE A 3 5.40 -6.62 1.13
C PHE A 3 3.94 -6.76 0.74
N ILE A 4 3.16 -5.71 0.96
CA ILE A 4 1.72 -5.68 0.72
C ILE A 4 1.44 -4.47 -0.17
N ASP A 5 0.67 -4.68 -1.24
CA ASP A 5 0.24 -3.64 -2.18
C ASP A 5 -1.28 -3.55 -2.12
N LEU A 6 -1.79 -2.33 -1.99
CA LEU A 6 -3.21 -2.04 -2.02
C LEU A 6 -3.70 -1.85 -3.47
N GLU A 7 -4.84 -2.45 -3.82
CA GLU A 7 -5.36 -2.34 -5.18
C GLU A 7 -5.92 -0.95 -5.48
N LYS A 8 -5.22 -0.16 -6.31
CA LYS A 8 -5.71 1.13 -6.80
C LYS A 8 -6.17 2.05 -5.65
N THR A 9 -5.32 2.22 -4.64
CA THR A 9 -5.66 2.88 -3.37
C THR A 9 -6.39 4.19 -3.55
N TYR A 10 -5.90 5.08 -4.43
CA TYR A 10 -6.56 6.35 -4.73
C TYR A 10 -7.96 6.17 -5.30
N ASP A 11 -8.16 5.26 -6.25
CA ASP A 11 -9.46 5.07 -6.91
C ASP A 11 -10.49 4.39 -6.01
N LYS A 12 -10.03 3.73 -4.95
CA LYS A 12 -10.87 2.90 -4.08
C LYS A 12 -11.06 3.44 -2.68
N VAL A 13 -10.43 4.55 -2.29
CA VAL A 13 -10.66 5.14 -0.95
C VAL A 13 -12.16 5.38 -0.74
N PRO A 14 -12.79 4.77 0.27
CA PRO A 14 -14.18 5.03 0.59
C PRO A 14 -14.35 6.44 1.14
N ARG A 15 -15.26 7.23 0.55
CA ARG A 15 -15.47 8.63 0.96
C ARG A 15 -15.97 8.75 2.39
N GLU A 16 -16.81 7.83 2.84
CA GLU A 16 -17.29 7.79 4.22
C GLU A 16 -16.15 7.60 5.23
N VAL A 17 -15.18 6.74 4.90
CA VAL A 17 -13.96 6.58 5.70
C VAL A 17 -13.17 7.90 5.72
N LEU A 18 -13.00 8.56 4.57
CA LEU A 18 -12.34 9.86 4.50
C LEU A 18 -13.00 10.91 5.39
N TRP A 19 -14.33 11.04 5.38
CA TRP A 19 -15.05 12.01 6.21
C TRP A 19 -14.80 11.75 7.70
N ARG A 20 -14.97 10.49 8.12
CA ARG A 20 -14.72 10.07 9.50
C ARG A 20 -13.26 10.31 9.93
N VAL A 21 -12.31 10.10 9.02
CA VAL A 21 -10.88 10.36 9.24
C VAL A 21 -10.61 11.83 9.48
N LEU A 22 -11.17 12.72 8.65
CA LEU A 22 -11.00 14.17 8.79
C LEU A 22 -11.58 14.68 10.11
N GLU A 23 -12.75 14.19 10.50
CA GLU A 23 -13.38 14.48 11.79
C GLU A 23 -12.51 13.99 12.96
N LYS A 24 -12.01 12.75 12.89
CA LYS A 24 -11.11 12.18 13.92
C LYS A 24 -9.78 12.93 14.04
N LYS A 25 -9.29 13.51 12.94
CA LYS A 25 -8.13 14.40 12.90
C LYS A 25 -8.42 15.83 13.35
N ARG A 26 -9.67 16.12 13.75
CA ARG A 26 -10.13 17.44 14.20
C ARG A 26 -9.90 18.54 13.17
N VAL A 27 -10.01 18.20 11.88
CA VAL A 27 -10.04 19.19 10.81
C VAL A 27 -11.29 20.06 11.00
N ASN A 28 -11.15 21.38 10.84
CA ASN A 28 -12.28 22.29 11.00
C ASN A 28 -13.42 21.90 10.03
N ASN A 29 -14.65 21.87 10.53
CA ASN A 29 -15.83 21.45 9.76
C ASN A 29 -16.02 22.27 8.47
N THR A 30 -15.63 23.55 8.45
CA THR A 30 -15.64 24.37 7.23
C THR A 30 -14.75 23.79 6.14
N TYR A 31 -13.55 23.32 6.48
CA TYR A 31 -12.66 22.66 5.50
C TYR A 31 -13.20 21.30 5.09
N ILE A 32 -13.78 20.52 6.02
CA ILE A 32 -14.40 19.24 5.70
C ILE A 32 -15.53 19.44 4.68
N GLN A 33 -16.37 20.46 4.86
CA GLN A 33 -17.44 20.78 3.93
C GLN A 33 -16.91 21.15 2.55
N ILE A 34 -15.88 22.02 2.47
CA ILE A 34 -15.23 22.37 1.19
C ILE A 34 -14.71 21.11 0.48
N ILE A 35 -14.08 20.20 1.21
CA ILE A 35 -13.59 18.95 0.62
C ILE A 35 -14.77 18.09 0.15
N LYS A 36 -15.82 17.92 0.96
CA LYS A 36 -17.04 17.19 0.56
C LYS A 36 -17.63 17.76 -0.73
N ASP A 37 -17.73 19.09 -0.82
CA ASP A 37 -18.25 19.79 -1.99
C ASP A 37 -17.38 19.54 -3.24
N MET A 38 -16.06 19.45 -3.11
CA MET A 38 -15.16 19.08 -4.22
C MET A 38 -15.45 17.70 -4.80
N TYR A 39 -15.95 16.76 -3.99
CA TYR A 39 -16.24 15.38 -4.41
C TYR A 39 -17.73 15.15 -4.75
N ALA A 40 -18.62 16.02 -4.29
CA ALA A 40 -20.06 15.91 -4.47
C ALA A 40 -20.44 16.03 -5.96
N GLY A 41 -21.20 15.07 -6.47
CA GLY A 41 -21.67 15.09 -7.86
C GLY A 41 -20.56 15.07 -8.92
N ALA A 42 -19.33 14.73 -8.54
CA ALA A 42 -18.21 14.67 -9.46
C ALA A 42 -18.52 13.71 -10.62
N ILE A 43 -18.44 14.22 -11.85
CA ILE A 43 -18.55 13.44 -13.07
C ILE A 43 -17.19 13.42 -13.79
N THR A 44 -16.89 12.32 -14.44
CA THR A 44 -15.67 12.16 -15.23
C THR A 44 -15.96 11.51 -16.56
N CYS A 45 -15.05 11.64 -17.51
CA CYS A 45 -15.05 10.96 -18.79
C CYS A 45 -13.62 10.54 -19.14
N VAL A 46 -13.49 9.55 -20.02
CA VAL A 46 -12.19 9.01 -20.43
C VAL A 46 -11.90 9.48 -21.85
N GLN A 47 -10.72 10.06 -22.08
CA GLN A 47 -10.24 10.34 -23.42
C GLN A 47 -9.63 9.07 -24.02
N THR A 48 -10.19 8.60 -25.13
CA THR A 48 -9.72 7.44 -25.88
C THR A 48 -9.25 7.87 -27.27
N GLN A 49 -8.63 6.96 -28.03
CA GLN A 49 -8.27 7.21 -29.44
C GLN A 49 -9.51 7.55 -30.31
N GLY A 50 -10.70 7.08 -29.93
CA GLY A 50 -11.96 7.39 -30.59
C GLY A 50 -12.66 8.66 -30.08
N GLY A 51 -12.04 9.44 -29.19
CA GLY A 51 -12.62 10.63 -28.57
C GLY A 51 -13.03 10.42 -27.11
N LEU A 52 -13.83 11.34 -26.58
CA LEU A 52 -14.31 11.31 -25.19
C LEU A 52 -15.43 10.29 -25.01
N THR A 53 -15.38 9.51 -23.93
CA THR A 53 -16.51 8.68 -23.52
C THR A 53 -17.67 9.53 -23.00
N LYS A 54 -18.83 8.90 -22.80
CA LYS A 54 -19.91 9.51 -22.03
C LYS A 54 -19.44 9.82 -20.60
N TYR A 55 -19.96 10.91 -20.04
CA TYR A 55 -19.75 11.24 -18.64
C TYR A 55 -20.43 10.22 -17.74
N PHE A 56 -19.77 9.88 -16.64
CA PHE A 56 -20.30 9.02 -15.59
C PHE A 56 -19.96 9.58 -14.22
N LEU A 57 -20.77 9.22 -13.21
CA LEU A 57 -20.56 9.63 -11.84
C LEU A 57 -19.34 8.92 -11.25
N TYR A 58 -18.49 9.70 -10.60
CA TYR A 58 -17.34 9.22 -9.85
C TYR A 58 -17.68 9.33 -8.35
N SER A 59 -18.05 8.20 -7.73
CA SER A 59 -18.60 8.15 -6.37
C SER A 59 -17.65 7.60 -5.30
N VAL A 60 -16.53 7.00 -5.71
CA VAL A 60 -15.52 6.39 -4.81
C VAL A 60 -14.15 6.90 -5.21
N GLY A 61 -13.24 6.98 -4.24
CA GLY A 61 -11.86 7.35 -4.47
C GLY A 61 -11.60 8.86 -4.43
N LEU A 62 -10.31 9.16 -4.53
CA LEU A 62 -9.71 10.48 -4.52
C LEU A 62 -9.38 10.88 -5.97
N HIS A 63 -9.51 12.17 -6.30
CA HIS A 63 -9.15 12.66 -7.63
C HIS A 63 -7.65 12.49 -7.90
N GLN A 64 -7.29 11.56 -8.78
CA GLN A 64 -5.91 11.43 -9.25
C GLN A 64 -5.50 12.72 -9.99
N GLY A 65 -4.27 13.19 -9.73
CA GLY A 65 -3.77 14.47 -10.25
C GLY A 65 -4.15 15.71 -9.42
N SER A 66 -4.99 15.57 -8.39
CA SER A 66 -5.21 16.64 -7.41
C SER A 66 -4.01 16.78 -6.47
N THR A 67 -3.63 18.01 -6.14
CA THR A 67 -2.58 18.31 -5.15
C THR A 67 -2.98 17.94 -3.73
N LEU A 68 -4.28 17.87 -3.43
CA LEU A 68 -4.80 17.54 -2.10
C LEU A 68 -4.91 16.02 -1.88
N SER A 69 -5.19 15.25 -2.94
CA SER A 69 -5.43 13.81 -2.83
C SER A 69 -4.30 13.02 -2.15
N PRO A 70 -3.01 13.27 -2.41
CA PRO A 70 -1.93 12.57 -1.70
C PRO A 70 -1.99 12.77 -0.19
N TYR A 71 -2.30 13.98 0.27
CA TYR A 71 -2.41 14.28 1.69
C TYR A 71 -3.63 13.60 2.33
N LEU A 72 -4.78 13.61 1.63
CA LEU A 72 -5.98 12.91 2.09
C LEU A 72 -5.75 11.39 2.19
N CYS A 73 -5.06 10.80 1.22
CA CYS A 73 -4.67 9.40 1.23
C CYS A 73 -3.78 9.09 2.46
N ALA A 74 -2.74 9.89 2.68
CA ALA A 74 -1.86 9.73 3.82
C ALA A 74 -2.59 9.84 5.17
N LEU A 75 -3.55 10.78 5.31
CA LEU A 75 -4.37 10.89 6.52
C LEU A 75 -5.24 9.67 6.77
N VAL A 76 -5.86 9.13 5.71
CA VAL A 76 -6.68 7.92 5.81
C VAL A 76 -5.81 6.75 6.24
N MET A 77 -4.69 6.52 5.54
CA MET A 77 -3.74 5.45 5.87
C MET A 77 -3.22 5.58 7.31
N ASP A 78 -2.85 6.78 7.75
CA ASP A 78 -2.40 7.03 9.12
C ASP A 78 -3.48 6.67 10.17
N VAL A 79 -4.73 7.02 9.92
CA VAL A 79 -5.80 6.77 10.89
C VAL A 79 -6.20 5.30 10.95
N ILE A 80 -6.32 4.63 9.80
CA ILE A 80 -6.76 3.22 9.76
C ILE A 80 -5.66 2.29 10.31
N THR A 81 -4.39 2.60 10.04
CA THR A 81 -3.25 1.78 10.47
C THR A 81 -2.66 2.19 11.82
N ARG A 82 -3.15 3.26 12.47
CA ARG A 82 -2.51 3.86 13.67
C ARG A 82 -2.13 2.87 14.77
N HIS A 83 -2.97 1.88 15.02
CA HIS A 83 -2.78 0.90 16.09
C HIS A 83 -1.84 -0.25 15.68
N LEU A 84 -1.51 -0.36 14.39
CA LEU A 84 -0.59 -1.32 13.82
C LEU A 84 0.81 -0.73 13.62
N GLN A 85 0.91 0.61 13.55
CA GLN A 85 2.17 1.29 13.26
C GLN A 85 3.20 1.06 14.36
N GLU A 86 4.39 0.68 13.93
CA GLU A 86 5.59 0.54 14.74
C GLU A 86 6.68 1.49 14.22
N ASN A 87 7.77 1.63 14.98
CA ASN A 87 8.92 2.41 14.53
C ASN A 87 9.58 1.76 13.31
N VAL A 88 10.20 2.58 12.46
CA VAL A 88 11.05 2.10 11.36
C VAL A 88 12.17 1.21 11.93
N PRO A 89 12.47 0.04 11.32
CA PRO A 89 11.95 -0.47 10.04
C PRO A 89 10.78 -1.47 10.15
N TRP A 90 10.18 -1.62 11.32
CA TRP A 90 9.25 -2.72 11.61
C TRP A 90 7.88 -2.59 10.92
N TYR A 91 7.45 -1.36 10.66
CA TYR A 91 6.24 -1.03 9.91
C TYR A 91 6.49 0.23 9.08
N MET A 92 6.36 0.14 7.76
CA MET A 92 6.57 1.27 6.85
C MET A 92 5.40 1.39 5.87
N LEU A 93 4.93 2.62 5.70
CA LEU A 93 3.86 2.98 4.77
C LEU A 93 4.39 3.95 3.72
N PHE A 94 4.12 3.67 2.46
CA PHE A 94 4.39 4.59 1.37
C PHE A 94 3.26 4.52 0.34
N ALA A 95 2.37 5.52 0.36
CA ALA A 95 1.18 5.54 -0.49
C ALA A 95 0.38 4.23 -0.39
N ASP A 96 0.41 3.39 -1.43
CA ASP A 96 -0.25 2.09 -1.54
C ASP A 96 0.60 0.90 -1.12
N ASP A 97 1.90 1.10 -0.89
CA ASP A 97 2.84 0.08 -0.43
C ASP A 97 2.91 0.03 1.11
N ILE A 98 2.73 -1.15 1.66
CA ILE A 98 2.92 -1.45 3.09
C ILE A 98 4.04 -2.49 3.22
N PHE A 99 5.00 -2.20 4.09
CA PHE A 99 6.14 -3.07 4.34
C PHE A 99 6.22 -3.40 5.83
N LEU A 100 6.15 -4.69 6.16
CA LEU A 100 6.20 -5.18 7.53
C LEU A 100 7.43 -6.06 7.73
N VAL A 101 8.11 -5.84 8.84
CA VAL A 101 9.32 -6.57 9.21
C VAL A 101 9.15 -7.15 10.60
N ASP A 102 9.66 -8.36 10.79
CA ASP A 102 9.81 -9.00 12.09
C ASP A 102 11.06 -9.89 12.05
N ASN A 103 11.63 -10.18 13.22
CA ASN A 103 12.78 -11.06 13.36
C ASN A 103 12.40 -12.55 13.30
N THR A 104 11.13 -12.85 13.48
CA THR A 104 10.57 -14.20 13.47
C THR A 104 9.54 -14.35 12.37
N ARG A 105 9.39 -15.57 11.84
CA ARG A 105 8.35 -15.85 10.85
C ARG A 105 6.96 -15.68 11.46
N GLU A 106 6.79 -16.19 12.67
CA GLU A 106 5.54 -16.13 13.43
C GLU A 106 5.14 -14.68 13.72
N GLY A 107 6.11 -13.78 13.95
CA GLY A 107 5.86 -12.35 14.06
C GLY A 107 5.42 -11.71 12.74
N VAL A 108 6.00 -12.10 11.60
CA VAL A 108 5.53 -11.66 10.28
C VAL A 108 4.09 -12.13 10.02
N GLU A 109 3.79 -13.38 10.33
CA GLU A 109 2.44 -13.96 10.22
C GLU A 109 1.45 -13.20 11.09
N GLY A 110 1.75 -12.99 12.37
CA GLY A 110 0.89 -12.23 13.28
C GLY A 110 0.65 -10.79 12.81
N LYS A 111 1.68 -10.10 12.30
CA LYS A 111 1.52 -8.76 11.72
C LYS A 111 0.63 -8.77 10.48
N LEU A 112 0.76 -9.79 9.62
CA LEU A 112 -0.08 -9.94 8.44
C LEU A 112 -1.55 -10.20 8.81
N GLU A 113 -1.78 -11.10 9.78
CA GLU A 113 -3.11 -11.45 10.31
C GLU A 113 -3.80 -10.29 11.01
N LEU A 114 -3.06 -9.33 11.58
CA LEU A 114 -3.63 -8.10 12.11
C LEU A 114 -3.85 -7.05 11.02
N CYS A 115 -2.89 -6.87 10.12
CA CYS A 115 -2.91 -5.79 9.14
C CYS A 115 -3.98 -5.97 8.07
N MET A 116 -4.13 -7.18 7.52
CA MET A 116 -5.04 -7.41 6.41
C MET A 116 -6.51 -7.24 6.79
N PRO A 117 -7.03 -7.89 7.87
CA PRO A 117 -8.42 -7.71 8.27
C PRO A 117 -8.73 -6.27 8.68
N THR A 118 -7.75 -5.56 9.26
CA THR A 118 -7.90 -4.14 9.58
C THR A 118 -8.18 -3.31 8.32
N LEU A 119 -7.40 -3.51 7.26
CA LEU A 119 -7.58 -2.81 6.00
C LEU A 119 -8.88 -3.22 5.30
N GLU A 120 -9.16 -4.53 5.23
CA GLU A 120 -10.39 -5.05 4.61
C GLU A 120 -11.66 -4.58 5.36
N SER A 121 -11.60 -4.41 6.69
CA SER A 121 -12.73 -3.88 7.49
C SER A 121 -13.05 -2.41 7.21
N GLU A 122 -12.10 -1.68 6.62
CA GLU A 122 -12.25 -0.29 6.17
C GLU A 122 -12.48 -0.20 4.65
N ASP A 123 -12.92 -1.31 4.03
CA ASP A 123 -13.19 -1.48 2.59
C ASP A 123 -11.96 -1.30 1.67
N PHE A 124 -10.74 -1.36 2.21
CA PHE A 124 -9.52 -1.38 1.40
C PHE A 124 -9.29 -2.77 0.81
N ARG A 125 -9.07 -2.82 -0.51
CA ARG A 125 -8.78 -4.07 -1.22
C ARG A 125 -7.28 -4.28 -1.34
N LEU A 126 -6.82 -5.45 -0.96
CA LEU A 126 -5.41 -5.86 -1.03
C LEU A 126 -5.15 -6.61 -2.33
N SER A 127 -4.02 -6.34 -2.98
CA SER A 127 -3.60 -7.05 -4.18
C SER A 127 -2.93 -8.38 -3.78
N ARG A 128 -3.76 -9.39 -3.51
CA ARG A 128 -3.30 -10.71 -3.00
C ARG A 128 -2.21 -11.35 -3.86
N SER A 129 -2.21 -11.11 -5.17
CA SER A 129 -1.19 -11.62 -6.10
C SER A 129 0.16 -10.89 -5.99
N LYS A 130 0.18 -9.66 -5.48
CA LYS A 130 1.38 -8.87 -5.26
C LYS A 130 1.94 -8.97 -3.84
N ILE A 131 1.18 -9.54 -2.89
CA ILE A 131 1.68 -9.82 -1.56
C ILE A 131 2.84 -10.83 -1.68
N LYS A 132 4.00 -10.47 -1.13
CA LYS A 132 5.19 -11.32 -1.16
C LYS A 132 5.84 -11.41 0.20
N TYR A 133 6.23 -12.62 0.56
CA TYR A 133 7.03 -12.90 1.75
C TYR A 133 8.50 -13.02 1.33
N MET A 134 9.39 -12.41 2.10
CA MET A 134 10.83 -12.56 1.95
C MET A 134 11.45 -12.91 3.30
N GLU A 135 12.26 -13.95 3.28
CA GLU A 135 13.07 -14.36 4.42
C GLU A 135 14.52 -13.98 4.14
N CYS A 136 15.08 -13.12 4.99
CA CYS A 136 16.46 -12.69 4.88
C CYS A 136 17.34 -13.48 5.85
N LYS A 137 18.40 -14.12 5.32
CA LYS A 137 19.27 -15.00 6.11
C LYS A 137 20.57 -14.29 6.51
N PHE A 138 20.44 -13.13 7.13
CA PHE A 138 21.58 -12.27 7.48
C PHE A 138 22.51 -12.86 8.56
N SER A 139 22.11 -13.93 9.25
CA SER A 139 22.91 -14.51 10.34
C SER A 139 22.86 -16.03 10.48
N SER A 140 22.08 -16.75 9.66
CA SER A 140 21.92 -18.20 9.83
C SER A 140 21.98 -18.96 8.49
N ASN A 141 22.93 -19.89 8.39
CA ASN A 141 23.10 -20.80 7.25
C ASN A 141 22.06 -21.94 7.19
N ARG A 142 20.99 -21.88 7.99
CA ARG A 142 20.00 -22.96 8.03
C ARG A 142 18.82 -22.64 7.11
N PRO A 143 18.43 -23.54 6.20
CA PRO A 143 17.18 -23.41 5.50
C PRO A 143 16.02 -23.64 6.47
N SER A 144 15.28 -22.58 6.77
CA SER A 144 13.93 -22.69 7.31
C SER A 144 12.98 -22.99 6.15
N GLU A 145 12.41 -24.20 6.15
CA GLU A 145 11.34 -24.62 5.22
C GLU A 145 9.97 -24.04 5.62
N GLY A 146 9.98 -22.85 6.25
CA GLY A 146 8.79 -22.21 6.73
C GLY A 146 7.98 -21.60 5.59
N ILE A 147 6.74 -22.05 5.46
CA ILE A 147 5.71 -21.39 4.65
C ILE A 147 5.07 -20.30 5.53
N VAL A 148 4.72 -19.17 4.93
CA VAL A 148 3.87 -18.14 5.53
C VAL A 148 2.48 -18.26 4.94
N THR A 149 1.48 -18.40 5.80
CA THR A 149 0.08 -18.52 5.41
C THR A 149 -0.74 -17.35 5.93
N LEU A 150 -1.81 -17.03 5.20
CA LEU A 150 -2.87 -16.15 5.64
C LEU A 150 -4.19 -16.93 5.54
N GLY A 151 -4.71 -17.37 6.68
CA GLY A 151 -5.80 -18.35 6.68
C GLY A 151 -5.41 -19.58 5.84
N ASP A 152 -6.22 -19.92 4.84
CA ASP A 152 -5.95 -21.05 3.94
C ASP A 152 -5.02 -20.72 2.77
N GLN A 153 -4.60 -19.45 2.61
CA GLN A 153 -3.80 -19.02 1.47
C GLN A 153 -2.31 -18.99 1.79
N VAL A 154 -1.50 -19.69 1.00
CA VAL A 154 -0.04 -19.60 1.05
C VAL A 154 0.45 -18.31 0.38
N ILE A 155 1.29 -17.55 1.08
CA ILE A 155 1.93 -16.35 0.54
C ILE A 155 3.18 -16.75 -0.25
N ASN A 156 3.33 -16.17 -1.45
CA ASN A 156 4.48 -16.45 -2.31
C ASN A 156 5.78 -15.97 -1.66
N LYS A 157 6.70 -16.92 -1.43
CA LYS A 157 8.07 -16.63 -0.99
C LYS A 157 8.89 -16.11 -2.17
N SER A 158 9.65 -15.05 -1.95
CA SER A 158 10.51 -14.44 -2.96
C SER A 158 11.90 -14.16 -2.39
N THR A 159 12.93 -14.29 -3.24
CA THR A 159 14.33 -14.00 -2.91
C THR A 159 14.72 -12.56 -3.21
N HIS A 160 13.94 -11.85 -4.03
CA HIS A 160 14.18 -10.44 -4.35
C HIS A 160 12.86 -9.69 -4.51
N PHE A 161 12.83 -8.43 -4.11
CA PHE A 161 11.65 -7.58 -4.21
C PHE A 161 12.06 -6.15 -4.54
N LYS A 162 11.35 -5.53 -5.50
CA LYS A 162 11.55 -4.12 -5.83
C LYS A 162 10.64 -3.26 -4.97
N TYR A 163 11.19 -2.61 -3.95
CA TYR A 163 10.47 -1.69 -3.06
C TYR A 163 10.94 -0.26 -3.31
N LEU A 164 10.02 0.64 -3.68
CA LEU A 164 10.30 2.06 -3.93
C LEU A 164 11.47 2.33 -4.89
N GLY A 165 11.67 1.43 -5.86
CA GLY A 165 12.75 1.55 -6.85
C GLY A 165 14.07 0.91 -6.44
N PHE A 166 14.18 0.37 -5.22
CA PHE A 166 15.34 -0.38 -4.75
C PHE A 166 15.04 -1.89 -4.80
N ILE A 167 16.00 -2.69 -5.23
CA ILE A 167 15.93 -4.15 -5.14
C ILE A 167 16.47 -4.59 -3.79
N ILE A 168 15.60 -5.17 -2.97
CA ILE A 168 15.96 -5.85 -1.73
C ILE A 168 16.16 -7.33 -2.07
N GLN A 169 17.27 -7.90 -1.63
CA GLN A 169 17.58 -9.32 -1.82
C GLN A 169 17.65 -10.06 -0.47
N SER A 170 17.36 -11.37 -0.52
CA SER A 170 17.39 -12.25 0.66
C SER A 170 18.80 -12.68 1.07
N ASP A 171 19.71 -12.72 0.09
CA ASP A 171 21.15 -12.77 0.31
C ASP A 171 21.64 -11.34 0.55
N ASP A 172 22.56 -11.12 1.49
CA ASP A 172 23.12 -9.80 1.88
C ASP A 172 23.79 -8.99 0.72
N GLU A 173 23.57 -9.39 -0.53
CA GLU A 173 24.13 -8.80 -1.73
C GLU A 173 23.32 -7.59 -2.21
N ILE A 174 24.05 -6.54 -2.58
CA ILE A 174 23.50 -5.29 -3.14
C ILE A 174 23.66 -5.27 -4.68
N TYR A 175 24.37 -6.26 -5.24
CA TYR A 175 24.75 -6.28 -6.66
C TYR A 175 23.54 -6.27 -7.61
N GLY A 176 22.43 -6.91 -7.24
CA GLY A 176 21.21 -6.90 -8.05
C GLY A 176 20.62 -5.50 -8.23
N ASP A 177 20.60 -4.68 -7.17
CA ASP A 177 20.16 -3.28 -7.25
C ASP A 177 21.10 -2.44 -8.11
N ILE A 178 22.42 -2.60 -7.92
CA ILE A 178 23.44 -1.88 -8.69
C ILE A 178 23.31 -2.17 -10.18
N ILE A 179 23.20 -3.45 -10.56
CA ILE A 179 23.06 -3.86 -11.96
C ILE A 179 21.76 -3.30 -12.56
N SER A 180 20.65 -3.38 -11.82
CA SER A 180 19.36 -2.84 -12.29
C SER A 180 19.44 -1.34 -12.54
N ARG A 181 20.06 -0.57 -11.65
CA ARG A 181 20.26 0.88 -11.81
C ARG A 181 21.14 1.22 -13.00
N ILE A 182 22.24 0.48 -13.19
CA ILE A 182 23.12 0.62 -14.34
C ILE A 182 22.28 0.43 -15.62
N GLN A 183 21.56 -0.69 -15.74
CA GLN A 183 20.75 -0.98 -16.94
C GLN A 183 19.69 0.09 -17.23
N ILE A 184 18.98 0.58 -16.21
CA ILE A 184 17.99 1.66 -16.38
C ILE A 184 18.66 2.96 -16.85
N GLY A 185 19.88 3.24 -16.38
CA GLY A 185 20.66 4.42 -16.77
C GLY A 185 21.14 4.39 -18.23
N TRP A 186 21.46 3.22 -18.77
CA TRP A 186 21.91 3.04 -20.16
C TRP A 186 20.78 2.86 -21.19
N LEU A 187 19.53 2.70 -20.74
CA LEU A 187 18.33 2.60 -21.59
C LEU A 187 17.67 3.96 -21.89
N LYS A 188 18.32 5.08 -21.52
CA LYS A 188 17.94 6.44 -21.90
C LYS A 188 18.88 6.97 -22.97
#